data_AF-D8M841-F1
#
_entry.id   AF-D8M841-F1
#
_cell.length_a   1.000
_cell.length_b   1.000
_cell.length_c   1.000
_cell.angle_alpha   90.00
_cell.angle_beta   90.00
_cell.angle_gamma   90.00
#
_symmetry.space_group_name_H-M   'P 1'
#
loop_
_entity.id
_entity.type
_entity.pdbx_description
1 polymer ?
#
loop_
_entity_poly.entity_id
_entity_poly.type
_entity_poly.pdbx_seq_one_letter_code
_entity_poly.pdbx_strand_id
1 'polypeptide(L)'
;MKQLFLSLLLLCMVVSCETKGKEVHFYCRVCGALIANYSSWTDKTSSKAHSRLELGSLEKGLHIHYDQFIGNIDWGTAQMLYFQNISDSVSILPDKKSCTNFPGHISSSIQCNHCKSSLGFFVETVDDEEEFGYDLPEDYSQYTQDDIADMLAVDEDHIDAFLDDTFHSISAPVHSVGYWSYRYNHKQSIEQFHKKRETQSNDLDLNWSLGSFASQNSHDTTQHGTYGLDTSSTPPIPFYAYHYANGQMCDETKKPRETEVRFEPCGVSQKAMIQSVREVSLCKYVIHVCVPALIKKASETRNGFYAVKADAVIASADRRFNELLNRDFFQEELFLYSV
;
A
#
# COMPACT_ATOMS: atom_id res chain seq x y z
N MET A 1 67.12 -7.97 22.77
CA MET A 1 66.39 -6.68 22.79
C MET A 1 65.45 -6.71 21.60
N LYS A 2 64.25 -7.33 21.62
CA LYS A 2 63.15 -7.31 22.61
C LYS A 2 62.77 -5.88 23.01
N GLN A 3 61.50 -5.53 22.73
CA GLN A 3 60.81 -4.25 22.93
C GLN A 3 61.07 -3.18 21.87
N LEU A 4 60.24 -3.15 20.82
CA LEU A 4 59.67 -1.90 20.25
C LEU A 4 58.75 -2.11 19.02
N PHE A 5 58.62 -3.31 18.45
CA PHE A 5 57.73 -3.57 17.31
C PHE A 5 56.39 -4.23 17.68
N LEU A 6 55.89 -3.96 18.90
CA LEU A 6 54.57 -4.43 19.36
C LEU A 6 53.59 -3.26 19.56
N SER A 7 53.72 -2.21 18.75
CA SER A 7 52.77 -1.08 18.70
C SER A 7 52.21 -0.80 17.30
N LEU A 8 52.54 -1.64 16.30
CA LEU A 8 52.06 -1.48 14.92
C LEU A 8 50.92 -2.44 14.52
N LEU A 9 50.42 -3.26 15.47
CA LEU A 9 49.35 -4.23 15.24
C LEU A 9 48.08 -3.96 16.05
N LEU A 10 47.99 -2.78 16.69
CA LEU A 10 46.80 -2.32 17.42
C LEU A 10 46.26 -0.98 16.88
N LEU A 11 46.36 -0.78 15.56
CA LEU A 11 45.75 0.37 14.86
C LEU A 11 45.09 -0.04 13.53
N CYS A 12 44.52 -1.25 13.47
CA CYS A 12 43.76 -1.73 12.30
C CYS A 12 42.37 -2.31 12.67
N MET A 13 41.85 -2.00 13.85
CA MET A 13 40.45 -2.27 14.20
C MET A 13 39.81 -0.95 14.59
N VAL A 14 38.65 -0.66 13.99
CA VAL A 14 37.88 0.60 14.07
C VAL A 14 38.61 1.72 13.28
N VAL A 15 38.30 1.99 12.02
CA VAL A 15 37.04 2.53 11.51
C VAL A 15 36.90 2.12 10.03
N SER A 16 36.27 0.98 9.75
CA SER A 16 35.37 0.91 8.60
C SER A 16 33.99 1.29 9.11
N CYS A 17 33.82 2.58 9.44
CA CYS A 17 32.49 3.15 9.42
C CYS A 17 32.15 3.25 7.95
N GLU A 18 31.52 2.21 7.41
CA GLU A 18 30.68 2.36 6.23
C GLU A 18 29.74 3.51 6.54
N THR A 19 30.06 4.70 6.02
CA THR A 19 29.10 5.78 5.94
C THR A 19 28.06 5.32 4.94
N LYS A 20 27.08 4.52 5.38
CA LYS A 20 25.79 4.39 4.71
C LYS A 20 25.29 5.82 4.55
N GLY A 21 25.47 6.38 3.36
CA GLY A 21 25.09 7.75 3.07
C GLY A 21 23.60 7.88 3.38
N LYS A 22 23.24 8.72 4.36
CA LYS A 22 21.82 9.00 4.67
C LYS A 22 21.08 9.30 3.35
N GLU A 23 20.05 8.51 3.06
CA GLU A 23 19.19 8.69 1.89
C GLU A 23 18.54 10.08 1.93
N VAL A 24 18.40 10.72 0.77
CA VAL A 24 17.79 12.04 0.68
C VAL A 24 16.29 11.88 0.48
N HIS A 25 15.51 12.60 1.26
CA HIS A 25 14.06 12.52 1.31
C HIS A 25 13.47 13.90 1.03
N PHE A 26 12.27 13.93 0.47
CA PHE A 26 11.50 15.14 0.22
C PHE A 26 10.28 15.13 1.13
N TYR A 27 10.16 16.18 1.95
CA TYR A 27 9.06 16.35 2.90
C TYR A 27 8.13 17.46 2.48
N CYS A 28 6.85 17.33 2.82
CA CYS A 28 5.85 18.37 2.62
C CYS A 28 6.25 19.61 3.42
N ARG A 29 6.33 20.76 2.76
CA ARG A 29 6.69 22.02 3.41
C ARG A 29 5.72 22.45 4.51
N VAL A 30 4.45 22.05 4.41
CA VAL A 30 3.38 22.48 5.34
C VAL A 30 3.32 21.62 6.60
N CYS A 31 3.44 20.30 6.48
CA CYS A 31 3.22 19.36 7.60
C CYS A 31 4.37 18.41 7.88
N GLY A 32 5.43 18.40 7.07
CA GLY A 32 6.57 17.52 7.25
C GLY A 32 6.34 16.05 6.84
N ALA A 33 5.18 15.71 6.28
CA ALA A 33 4.93 14.35 5.78
C ALA A 33 5.93 13.96 4.69
N LEU A 34 6.37 12.69 4.67
CA LEU A 34 7.26 12.17 3.62
C LEU A 34 6.52 12.12 2.29
N ILE A 35 7.04 12.82 1.28
CA ILE A 35 6.46 12.90 -0.07
C ILE A 35 7.16 11.97 -1.05
N ALA A 36 8.49 12.01 -1.11
CA ALA A 36 9.24 11.19 -2.05
C ALA A 36 10.66 10.91 -1.53
N ASN A 37 11.27 9.85 -2.05
CA ASN A 37 12.67 9.56 -1.84
C ASN A 37 13.49 9.99 -3.06
N TYR A 38 14.76 10.34 -2.84
CA TYR A 38 15.68 10.67 -3.94
C TYR A 38 15.88 9.49 -4.90
N SER A 39 15.82 8.26 -4.40
CA SER A 39 15.82 7.03 -5.21
C SER A 39 14.68 7.00 -6.24
N SER A 40 13.61 7.76 -6.03
CA SER A 40 12.48 7.91 -6.94
C SER A 40 12.59 9.15 -7.84
N TRP A 41 13.61 10.01 -7.70
CA TRP A 41 13.79 11.16 -8.59
C TRP A 41 14.09 10.69 -10.02
N THR A 42 13.53 11.37 -11.00
CA THR A 42 13.73 11.05 -12.42
C THR A 42 14.14 12.29 -13.19
N ASP A 43 15.08 12.12 -14.10
CA ASP A 43 15.52 13.19 -14.99
C ASP A 43 14.55 13.31 -16.17
N LYS A 44 13.58 14.22 -16.03
CA LYS A 44 12.62 14.57 -17.09
C LYS A 44 12.75 16.05 -17.45
N THR A 45 12.36 16.39 -18.67
CA THR A 45 12.34 17.76 -19.16
C THR A 45 11.11 17.98 -20.01
N SER A 46 10.36 19.04 -19.71
CA SER A 46 9.24 19.47 -20.52
C SER A 46 9.73 20.23 -21.75
N SER A 47 9.07 19.98 -22.89
CA SER A 47 9.29 20.75 -24.13
C SER A 47 8.92 22.23 -24.01
N LYS A 48 8.16 22.60 -22.97
CA LYS A 48 7.69 23.97 -22.70
C LYS A 48 8.35 24.61 -21.48
N ALA A 49 9.38 23.99 -20.90
CA ALA A 49 10.16 24.60 -19.83
C ALA A 49 10.84 25.87 -20.35
N HIS A 50 10.78 26.96 -19.57
CA HIS A 50 11.46 28.21 -19.90
C HIS A 50 12.96 28.09 -19.67
N SER A 51 13.34 27.50 -18.54
CA SER A 51 14.72 27.21 -18.20
C SER A 51 14.78 25.93 -17.36
N ARG A 52 15.91 25.24 -17.43
CA ARG A 52 16.22 24.11 -16.57
C ARG A 52 17.28 24.55 -15.58
N LEU A 53 17.00 24.35 -14.30
CA LEU A 53 17.84 24.83 -13.20
C LEU A 53 18.21 23.66 -12.29
N GLU A 54 19.30 23.83 -11.56
CA GLU A 54 19.74 22.88 -10.56
C GLU A 54 19.35 23.38 -9.16
N LEU A 55 18.88 22.48 -8.31
CA LEU A 55 18.55 22.76 -6.94
C LEU A 55 19.85 23.05 -6.17
N GLY A 56 20.11 24.33 -5.91
CA GLY A 56 21.36 24.76 -5.30
C GLY A 56 21.54 24.32 -3.84
N SER A 57 22.81 24.20 -3.42
CA SER A 57 23.23 24.02 -2.01
C SER A 57 22.77 22.72 -1.34
N LEU A 58 22.74 21.61 -2.08
CA LEU A 58 22.55 20.29 -1.47
C LEU A 58 23.84 19.79 -0.81
N GLU A 59 23.73 19.14 0.34
CA GLU A 59 24.83 18.36 0.91
C GLU A 59 25.15 17.16 -0.01
N LYS A 60 26.44 16.76 -0.09
CA LYS A 60 26.93 15.55 -0.79
C LYS A 60 27.01 15.60 -2.33
N GLY A 61 26.96 16.77 -2.97
CA GLY A 61 27.18 16.88 -4.43
C GLY A 61 26.05 16.26 -5.27
N LEU A 62 24.82 16.28 -4.74
CA LEU A 62 23.64 15.86 -5.47
C LEU A 62 23.23 16.90 -6.51
N HIS A 63 23.04 16.46 -7.75
CA HIS A 63 22.66 17.30 -8.88
C HIS A 63 21.19 17.07 -9.24
N ILE A 64 20.29 17.75 -8.51
CA ILE A 64 18.84 17.61 -8.71
C ILE A 64 18.35 18.72 -9.62
N HIS A 65 17.81 18.36 -10.76
CA HIS A 65 17.29 19.32 -11.72
C HIS A 65 15.79 19.54 -11.56
N TYR A 66 15.35 20.75 -11.85
CA TYR A 66 13.95 21.12 -11.96
C TYR A 66 13.72 22.04 -13.16
N ASP A 67 12.51 21.98 -13.70
CA ASP A 67 12.09 22.85 -14.79
C ASP A 67 11.37 24.08 -14.24
N GLN A 68 11.77 25.26 -14.73
CA GLN A 68 11.11 26.52 -14.43
C GLN A 68 10.17 26.90 -15.57
N PHE A 69 8.93 27.24 -15.21
CA PHE A 69 7.89 27.71 -16.12
C PHE A 69 7.60 29.18 -15.84
N ILE A 70 7.34 29.96 -16.90
CA ILE A 70 6.92 31.37 -16.81
C ILE A 70 5.72 31.55 -17.73
N GLY A 71 4.58 31.96 -17.17
CA GLY A 71 3.35 32.21 -17.95
C GLY A 71 2.79 30.98 -18.66
N ASN A 72 3.02 29.78 -18.12
CA ASN A 72 2.54 28.52 -18.68
C ASN A 72 1.02 28.36 -18.48
N ILE A 73 0.34 27.81 -19.48
CA ILE A 73 -1.12 27.63 -19.46
C ILE A 73 -1.57 26.68 -18.35
N ASP A 74 -0.86 25.57 -18.16
CA ASP A 74 -1.27 24.52 -17.22
C ASP A 74 -0.68 24.78 -15.83
N TRP A 75 0.58 25.19 -15.77
CA TRP A 75 1.36 25.26 -14.53
C TRP A 75 1.74 26.69 -14.12
N GLY A 76 1.31 27.72 -14.86
CA GLY A 76 1.54 29.11 -14.51
C GLY A 76 3.03 29.47 -14.42
N THR A 77 3.43 30.01 -13.26
CA THR A 77 4.84 30.30 -12.94
C THR A 77 5.30 29.35 -11.84
N ALA A 78 5.54 28.10 -12.20
CA ALA A 78 5.91 27.04 -11.27
C ALA A 78 7.32 26.51 -11.54
N GLN A 79 7.90 25.89 -10.51
CA GLN A 79 9.15 25.13 -10.60
C GLN A 79 8.82 23.67 -10.30
N MET A 80 9.13 22.75 -11.22
CA MET A 80 8.70 21.35 -11.11
C MET A 80 9.89 20.40 -10.99
N LEU A 81 9.84 19.57 -9.96
CA LEU A 81 10.68 18.40 -9.74
C LEU A 81 9.93 17.16 -10.23
N TYR A 82 10.65 16.20 -10.79
CA TYR A 82 10.06 14.98 -11.33
C TYR A 82 10.43 13.75 -10.52
N PHE A 83 9.43 12.93 -10.20
CA PHE A 83 9.59 11.68 -9.47
C PHE A 83 8.84 10.54 -10.17
N GLN A 84 9.45 9.36 -10.22
CA GLN A 84 8.81 8.15 -10.73
C GLN A 84 7.77 7.61 -9.74
N ASN A 85 8.06 7.70 -8.45
CA ASN A 85 7.16 7.26 -7.40
C ASN A 85 7.15 8.24 -6.22
N ILE A 86 6.05 8.23 -5.47
CA ILE A 86 5.83 9.05 -4.28
C ILE A 86 5.21 8.20 -3.16
N SER A 87 5.30 8.69 -1.93
CA SER A 87 4.78 8.07 -0.71
C SER A 87 3.25 8.04 -0.66
N ASP A 88 2.69 7.10 0.11
CA ASP A 88 1.24 6.98 0.41
C ASP A 88 0.64 8.20 1.12
N SER A 89 1.49 9.16 1.52
CA SER A 89 1.06 10.45 2.08
C SER A 89 0.51 11.42 1.03
N VAL A 90 0.39 11.01 -0.24
CA VAL A 90 -0.13 11.82 -1.34
C VAL A 90 -1.32 11.12 -2.01
N SER A 91 -2.33 11.90 -2.39
CA SER A 91 -3.44 11.43 -3.22
C SER A 91 -3.51 12.17 -4.54
N ILE A 92 -3.84 11.43 -5.60
CA ILE A 92 -4.17 11.96 -6.93
C ILE A 92 -5.66 12.30 -6.92
N LEU A 93 -6.00 13.52 -7.33
CA LEU A 93 -7.36 13.98 -7.49
C LEU A 93 -7.92 13.53 -8.84
N PRO A 94 -9.25 13.34 -8.98
CA PRO A 94 -9.86 12.85 -10.21
C PRO A 94 -9.97 13.92 -11.33
N ASP A 95 -9.22 15.02 -11.24
CA ASP A 95 -9.29 16.14 -12.17
C ASP A 95 -8.37 15.97 -13.39
N LYS A 96 -8.70 15.02 -14.26
CA LYS A 96 -7.96 14.76 -15.50
C LYS A 96 -8.04 15.94 -16.47
N LYS A 97 -6.88 16.39 -16.97
CA LYS A 97 -6.75 17.44 -18.00
C LYS A 97 -5.63 17.12 -18.97
N SER A 98 -5.80 17.46 -20.24
CA SER A 98 -4.71 17.34 -21.23
C SER A 98 -3.49 18.15 -20.78
N CYS A 99 -2.31 17.52 -20.74
CA CYS A 99 -1.07 18.14 -20.31
C CYS A 99 -0.36 18.74 -21.52
N THR A 100 -0.32 20.06 -21.64
CA THR A 100 0.36 20.69 -22.79
C THR A 100 1.89 20.70 -22.64
N ASN A 101 2.40 20.46 -21.42
CA ASN A 101 3.83 20.38 -21.10
C ASN A 101 4.48 19.05 -21.51
N PHE A 102 3.67 18.00 -21.64
CA PHE A 102 4.06 16.68 -22.09
C PHE A 102 3.03 16.20 -23.11
N PRO A 103 3.25 16.44 -24.42
CA PRO A 103 2.31 16.05 -25.47
C PRO A 103 1.94 14.57 -25.39
N GLY A 104 0.65 14.24 -25.60
CA GLY A 104 0.15 12.87 -25.48
C GLY A 104 -0.08 12.38 -24.05
N HIS A 105 0.02 13.27 -23.05
CA HIS A 105 -0.21 12.93 -21.65
C HIS A 105 -1.43 13.68 -21.10
N ILE A 106 -2.06 13.09 -20.09
CA ILE A 106 -2.99 13.77 -19.21
C ILE A 106 -2.32 14.06 -17.87
N SER A 107 -2.86 15.04 -17.16
CA SER A 107 -2.40 15.44 -15.84
C SER A 107 -3.56 15.53 -14.87
N SER A 108 -3.33 15.06 -13.65
CA SER A 108 -4.26 15.10 -12.52
C SER A 108 -3.58 15.79 -11.34
N SER A 109 -4.29 16.60 -10.58
CA SER A 109 -3.70 17.32 -9.43
C SER A 109 -3.34 16.35 -8.31
N ILE A 110 -2.23 16.59 -7.61
CA ILE A 110 -1.85 15.83 -6.40
C ILE A 110 -1.86 16.70 -5.15
N GLN A 111 -2.27 16.11 -4.02
CA GLN A 111 -2.34 16.80 -2.73
C GLN A 111 -1.78 15.95 -1.58
N CYS A 112 -1.31 16.63 -0.52
CA CYS A 112 -0.88 15.96 0.69
C CYS A 112 -2.07 15.45 1.51
N ASN A 113 -2.01 14.20 1.96
CA ASN A 113 -3.09 13.56 2.72
C ASN A 113 -3.29 14.18 4.10
N HIS A 114 -2.22 14.69 4.71
CA HIS A 114 -2.22 15.24 6.06
C HIS A 114 -2.74 16.69 6.13
N CYS A 115 -2.29 17.56 5.24
CA CYS A 115 -2.61 19.00 5.29
C CYS A 115 -3.43 19.52 4.11
N LYS A 116 -3.73 18.65 3.13
CA LYS A 116 -4.51 19.00 1.91
C LYS A 116 -3.85 20.07 1.03
N SER A 117 -2.57 20.39 1.25
CA SER A 117 -1.84 21.32 0.39
C SER A 117 -1.65 20.74 -1.01
N SER A 118 -1.83 21.56 -2.04
CA SER A 118 -1.49 21.21 -3.43
C SER A 118 0.00 20.98 -3.56
N LEU A 119 0.39 19.78 -4.03
CA LEU A 119 1.79 19.40 -4.20
C LEU A 119 2.27 19.53 -5.65
N GLY A 120 1.38 19.45 -6.64
CA GLY A 120 1.75 19.43 -8.05
C GLY A 120 0.77 18.61 -8.88
N PHE A 121 1.29 17.84 -9.83
CA PHE A 121 0.50 17.04 -10.76
C PHE A 121 1.09 15.63 -10.93
N PHE A 122 0.22 14.65 -11.15
CA PHE A 122 0.57 13.35 -11.71
C PHE A 122 0.35 13.41 -13.22
N VAL A 123 1.35 13.04 -14.01
CA VAL A 123 1.35 13.08 -15.47
C VAL A 123 1.44 11.65 -15.98
N GLU A 124 0.43 11.19 -16.71
CA GLU A 124 0.33 9.82 -17.22
C GLU A 124 0.10 9.84 -18.73
N THR A 125 0.61 8.83 -19.44
CA THR A 125 0.28 8.64 -20.86
C THR A 125 -1.21 8.42 -20.99
N VAL A 126 -1.79 8.98 -22.06
CA VAL A 126 -3.11 8.53 -22.49
C VAL A 126 -2.88 7.15 -23.08
N ASP A 127 -3.27 6.10 -22.38
CA ASP A 127 -3.39 4.79 -23.02
C ASP A 127 -4.51 4.94 -24.07
N ASP A 128 -4.24 4.54 -25.32
CA ASP A 128 -5.14 4.72 -26.49
C ASP A 128 -6.56 4.13 -26.27
N GLU A 129 -6.76 3.36 -25.19
CA GLU A 129 -8.05 2.82 -24.77
C GLU A 129 -8.98 3.85 -24.10
N GLU A 130 -8.45 4.95 -23.52
CA GLU A 130 -9.29 6.00 -22.90
C GLU A 130 -9.93 6.95 -23.92
N GLU A 131 -9.40 7.09 -25.15
CA GLU A 131 -9.97 7.97 -26.19
C GLU A 131 -11.25 7.38 -26.84
N PHE A 132 -11.52 6.08 -26.64
CA PHE A 132 -12.76 5.43 -27.07
C PHE A 132 -13.79 5.21 -25.94
N GLY A 133 -13.60 5.87 -24.79
CA GLY A 133 -14.53 5.85 -23.66
C GLY A 133 -15.82 6.62 -23.93
N TYR A 134 -16.72 6.07 -24.73
CA TYR A 134 -18.13 6.17 -24.36
C TYR A 134 -18.26 5.50 -22.98
N ASP A 135 -19.04 6.07 -22.06
CA ASP A 135 -19.42 5.48 -20.77
C ASP A 135 -20.16 4.13 -20.98
N LEU A 136 -19.47 3.14 -21.52
CA LEU A 136 -19.92 1.78 -21.63
C LEU A 136 -19.46 1.07 -20.35
N PRO A 137 -20.38 0.39 -19.65
CA PRO A 137 -20.00 -0.44 -18.52
C PRO A 137 -18.89 -1.39 -18.95
N GLU A 138 -17.78 -1.42 -18.22
CA GLU A 138 -16.75 -2.45 -18.41
C GLU A 138 -17.40 -3.84 -18.33
N ASP A 139 -17.22 -4.63 -19.38
CA ASP A 139 -17.76 -5.99 -19.42
C ASP A 139 -16.84 -6.93 -18.64
N TYR A 140 -17.07 -7.01 -17.33
CA TYR A 140 -16.31 -7.89 -16.44
C TYR A 140 -16.55 -9.39 -16.71
N SER A 141 -17.49 -9.77 -17.58
CA SER A 141 -17.80 -11.17 -17.86
C SER A 141 -16.69 -11.92 -18.60
N GLN A 142 -15.76 -11.20 -19.20
CA GLN A 142 -14.66 -11.75 -20.00
C GLN A 142 -13.34 -11.87 -19.23
N TYR A 143 -13.27 -11.38 -17.99
CA TYR A 143 -12.06 -11.39 -17.19
C TYR A 143 -11.67 -12.83 -16.85
N THR A 144 -10.40 -13.15 -17.09
CA THR A 144 -9.77 -14.41 -16.74
C THR A 144 -9.31 -14.41 -15.28
N GLN A 145 -8.88 -15.57 -14.79
CA GLN A 145 -8.31 -15.70 -13.45
C GLN A 145 -7.06 -14.82 -13.28
N ASP A 146 -6.21 -14.76 -14.31
CA ASP A 146 -5.01 -13.94 -14.39
C ASP A 146 -5.36 -12.45 -14.34
N ASP A 147 -6.37 -12.01 -15.11
CA ASP A 147 -6.83 -10.61 -15.10
C ASP A 147 -7.31 -10.18 -13.70
N ILE A 148 -7.99 -11.08 -12.98
CA ILE A 148 -8.47 -10.81 -11.62
C ILE A 148 -7.31 -10.84 -10.61
N ALA A 149 -6.34 -11.75 -10.78
CA ALA A 149 -5.15 -11.80 -9.95
C ALA A 149 -4.37 -10.49 -10.03
N ASP A 150 -4.24 -9.93 -11.24
CA ASP A 150 -3.63 -8.63 -11.48
C ASP A 150 -4.36 -7.47 -10.80
N MET A 151 -5.62 -7.62 -10.38
CA MET A 151 -6.31 -6.57 -9.62
C MET A 151 -5.88 -6.51 -8.15
N LEU A 152 -5.20 -7.53 -7.63
CA LEU A 152 -4.72 -7.61 -6.26
C LEU A 152 -3.26 -7.15 -6.16
N ALA A 153 -2.82 -6.78 -4.94
CA ALA A 153 -1.46 -6.28 -4.71
C ALA A 153 -0.37 -7.34 -4.66
N VAL A 154 -0.75 -8.62 -4.64
CA VAL A 154 0.17 -9.75 -4.44
C VAL A 154 0.10 -10.63 -5.66
N ASP A 155 1.25 -10.95 -6.24
CA ASP A 155 1.37 -11.81 -7.40
C ASP A 155 0.78 -13.20 -7.15
N GLU A 156 0.28 -13.82 -8.23
CA GLU A 156 -0.40 -15.11 -8.14
C GLU A 156 0.45 -16.20 -7.49
N ASP A 157 1.72 -16.28 -7.83
CA ASP A 157 2.67 -17.27 -7.30
C ASP A 157 2.95 -17.10 -5.80
N HIS A 158 2.63 -15.94 -5.22
CA HIS A 158 2.98 -15.59 -3.84
C HIS A 158 1.78 -15.44 -2.91
N ILE A 159 0.55 -15.41 -3.41
CA ILE A 159 -0.64 -15.12 -2.61
C ILE A 159 -0.84 -16.13 -1.47
N ASP A 160 -0.61 -17.42 -1.74
CA ASP A 160 -0.75 -18.49 -0.74
C ASP A 160 0.22 -18.29 0.43
N ALA A 161 1.50 -18.06 0.12
CA ALA A 161 2.54 -17.84 1.12
C ALA A 161 2.31 -16.54 1.90
N PHE A 162 1.82 -15.51 1.23
CA PHE A 162 1.47 -14.23 1.85
C PHE A 162 0.30 -14.39 2.85
N LEU A 163 -0.74 -15.15 2.49
CA LEU A 163 -1.85 -15.43 3.40
C LEU A 163 -1.40 -16.31 4.58
N ASP A 164 -0.53 -17.29 4.34
CA ASP A 164 0.06 -18.13 5.39
C ASP A 164 0.78 -17.26 6.44
N ASP A 165 1.66 -16.35 6.02
CA ASP A 165 2.36 -15.41 6.92
C ASP A 165 1.38 -14.47 7.65
N THR A 166 0.45 -13.89 6.89
CA THR A 166 -0.56 -12.97 7.42
C THR A 166 -1.34 -13.60 8.56
N PHE A 167 -1.89 -14.81 8.37
CA PHE A 167 -2.71 -15.48 9.38
C PHE A 167 -1.90 -16.21 10.46
N HIS A 168 -0.61 -16.47 10.23
CA HIS A 168 0.31 -16.91 11.28
C HIS A 168 0.65 -15.76 12.25
N SER A 169 0.73 -14.52 11.74
CA SER A 169 1.09 -13.33 12.53
C SER A 169 -0.03 -12.79 13.42
N ILE A 170 -1.28 -13.24 13.22
CA ILE A 170 -2.45 -12.76 13.97
C ILE A 170 -3.19 -13.91 14.67
N SER A 171 -3.95 -13.58 15.70
CA SER A 171 -4.93 -14.52 16.27
C SER A 171 -6.05 -14.81 15.27
N ALA A 172 -6.53 -16.06 15.24
CA ALA A 172 -7.67 -16.50 14.43
C ALA A 172 -8.83 -15.48 14.46
N PRO A 173 -9.19 -14.86 13.33
CA PRO A 173 -10.26 -13.88 13.27
C PRO A 173 -11.60 -14.45 13.76
N VAL A 174 -12.33 -13.66 14.55
CA VAL A 174 -13.66 -13.98 15.04
C VAL A 174 -14.64 -12.86 14.71
N HIS A 175 -15.82 -13.22 14.25
CA HIS A 175 -16.90 -12.29 13.98
C HIS A 175 -18.21 -12.79 14.58
N SER A 176 -18.90 -11.94 15.32
CA SER A 176 -20.14 -12.28 16.04
C SER A 176 -21.33 -11.56 15.41
N VAL A 177 -22.35 -12.32 15.02
CA VAL A 177 -23.60 -11.80 14.44
C VAL A 177 -24.77 -12.44 15.18
N GLY A 178 -25.48 -11.63 15.96
CA GLY A 178 -26.63 -12.09 16.75
C GLY A 178 -26.21 -13.13 17.80
N TYR A 179 -26.80 -14.34 17.71
CA TYR A 179 -26.51 -15.44 18.63
C TYR A 179 -25.20 -16.18 18.28
N TRP A 180 -24.74 -16.13 17.03
CA TRP A 180 -23.61 -16.92 16.57
C TRP A 180 -22.31 -16.12 16.51
N SER A 181 -21.20 -16.80 16.78
CA SER A 181 -19.84 -16.34 16.49
C SER A 181 -19.18 -17.29 15.51
N TYR A 182 -18.39 -16.74 14.60
CA TYR A 182 -17.70 -17.49 13.55
C TYR A 182 -16.21 -17.29 13.71
N ARG A 183 -15.44 -18.37 13.67
CA ARG A 183 -13.98 -18.33 13.71
C ARG A 183 -13.40 -18.88 12.42
N TYR A 184 -12.42 -18.15 11.89
CA TYR A 184 -11.61 -18.57 10.77
C TYR A 184 -10.24 -19.07 11.26
N ASN A 185 -9.97 -20.37 11.13
CA ASN A 185 -8.65 -20.95 11.35
C ASN A 185 -8.00 -21.24 9.98
N HIS A 186 -7.00 -20.44 9.62
CA HIS A 186 -6.38 -20.47 8.30
C HIS A 186 -5.85 -21.86 7.93
N LYS A 187 -6.28 -22.37 6.77
CA LYS A 187 -5.98 -23.72 6.24
C LYS A 187 -6.21 -24.86 7.24
N GLN A 188 -7.16 -24.67 8.17
CA GLN A 188 -7.54 -25.67 9.16
C GLN A 188 -9.05 -25.92 9.16
N SER A 189 -9.83 -24.97 9.69
CA SER A 189 -11.27 -25.17 9.92
C SER A 189 -12.04 -23.86 10.01
N ILE A 190 -13.34 -23.97 9.75
CA ILE A 190 -14.32 -22.93 10.00
C ILE A 190 -15.24 -23.40 11.13
N GLU A 191 -15.37 -22.58 12.17
CA GLU A 191 -16.18 -22.91 13.35
C GLU A 191 -17.32 -21.90 13.51
N GLN A 192 -18.52 -22.38 13.78
CA GLN A 192 -19.65 -21.60 14.27
C GLN A 192 -19.90 -22.00 15.72
N PHE A 193 -19.89 -21.03 16.63
CA PHE A 193 -20.03 -21.30 18.06
C PHE A 193 -20.85 -20.24 18.79
N HIS A 194 -21.44 -20.66 19.90
CA HIS A 194 -22.06 -19.81 20.90
C HIS A 194 -21.44 -20.12 22.25
N LYS A 195 -21.09 -19.07 23.01
CA LYS A 195 -20.61 -19.21 24.38
C LYS A 195 -21.71 -18.82 25.34
N LYS A 196 -22.02 -19.71 26.28
CA LYS A 196 -23.02 -19.51 27.32
C LYS A 196 -22.76 -18.21 28.08
N ARG A 197 -23.82 -17.43 28.28
CA ARG A 197 -23.82 -16.29 29.21
C ARG A 197 -24.08 -16.78 30.63
N GLU A 198 -23.18 -16.46 31.56
CA GLU A 198 -23.31 -16.83 32.98
C GLU A 198 -24.65 -16.39 33.60
N THR A 199 -25.21 -15.28 33.10
CA THR A 199 -26.46 -14.69 33.58
C THR A 199 -27.72 -15.44 33.15
N GLN A 200 -27.63 -16.43 32.25
CA GLN A 200 -28.79 -17.13 31.69
C GLN A 200 -28.64 -18.65 31.86
N SER A 201 -29.38 -19.21 32.83
CA SER A 201 -29.24 -20.62 33.23
C SER A 201 -29.45 -21.61 32.08
N ASN A 202 -30.36 -21.29 31.15
CA ASN A 202 -30.78 -22.15 30.05
C ASN A 202 -29.94 -21.98 28.77
N ASP A 203 -28.95 -21.11 28.78
CA ASP A 203 -28.05 -20.91 27.66
C ASP A 203 -26.98 -22.01 27.64
N LEU A 204 -26.56 -22.43 26.44
CA LEU A 204 -25.71 -23.61 26.22
C LEU A 204 -24.48 -23.25 25.39
N ASP A 205 -23.35 -23.87 25.70
CA ASP A 205 -22.19 -23.82 24.81
C ASP A 205 -22.44 -24.69 23.58
N LEU A 206 -22.36 -24.09 22.40
CA LEU A 206 -22.60 -24.76 21.12
C LEU A 206 -21.40 -24.53 20.20
N ASN A 207 -20.98 -25.56 19.47
CA ASN A 207 -19.90 -25.48 18.50
C ASN A 207 -20.17 -26.45 17.35
N TRP A 208 -20.10 -25.94 16.12
CA TRP A 208 -20.30 -26.67 14.89
C TRP A 208 -19.19 -26.36 13.90
N SER A 209 -18.74 -27.41 13.21
CA SER A 209 -17.83 -27.26 12.08
C SER A 209 -18.61 -26.88 10.83
N LEU A 210 -18.23 -25.78 10.18
CA LEU A 210 -18.76 -25.37 8.88
C LEU A 210 -17.90 -25.85 7.70
N GLY A 211 -16.83 -26.57 7.99
CA GLY A 211 -15.90 -27.09 7.01
C GLY A 211 -14.50 -27.21 7.58
N SER A 212 -13.71 -28.08 6.97
CA SER A 212 -12.27 -28.23 7.18
C SER A 212 -11.55 -27.99 5.87
N PHE A 213 -10.37 -27.41 5.95
CA PHE A 213 -9.49 -27.33 4.79
C PHE A 213 -9.03 -28.75 4.45
N ALA A 214 -9.09 -29.15 3.18
CA ALA A 214 -8.73 -30.51 2.82
C ALA A 214 -7.25 -30.75 3.17
N SER A 215 -6.99 -31.69 4.09
CA SER A 215 -5.64 -32.19 4.35
C SER A 215 -5.14 -32.95 3.13
N GLN A 216 -3.85 -32.80 2.83
CA GLN A 216 -3.01 -33.33 1.74
C GLN A 216 -3.09 -34.86 1.43
N ASN A 217 -4.12 -35.58 1.86
CA ASN A 217 -4.27 -37.03 1.69
C ASN A 217 -5.01 -37.43 0.39
N SER A 218 -5.41 -36.48 -0.44
CA SER A 218 -5.77 -36.75 -1.84
C SER A 218 -4.54 -36.54 -2.70
N HIS A 219 -4.24 -37.50 -3.57
CA HIS A 219 -3.07 -37.58 -4.46
C HIS A 219 -3.01 -36.47 -5.54
N ASP A 220 -3.76 -35.37 -5.34
CA ASP A 220 -3.85 -34.20 -6.20
C ASP A 220 -2.93 -33.11 -5.63
N THR A 221 -1.85 -32.89 -6.35
CA THR A 221 -0.81 -31.90 -6.05
C THR A 221 -1.39 -30.49 -6.15
N THR A 222 -1.22 -29.71 -5.07
CA THR A 222 -1.53 -28.28 -4.92
C THR A 222 -3.00 -27.88 -5.08
N GLN A 223 -3.77 -27.94 -3.98
CA GLN A 223 -5.03 -27.20 -3.90
C GLN A 223 -4.73 -25.70 -3.73
N HIS A 224 -4.44 -25.03 -4.83
CA HIS A 224 -4.44 -23.58 -4.90
C HIS A 224 -5.86 -23.06 -4.71
N GLY A 225 -5.98 -21.89 -4.08
CA GLY A 225 -7.22 -21.12 -4.11
C GLY A 225 -7.53 -20.60 -5.52
N THR A 226 -8.72 -20.05 -5.68
CA THR A 226 -9.24 -19.56 -6.96
C THR A 226 -9.51 -18.08 -6.88
N TYR A 227 -9.19 -17.33 -7.92
CA TYR A 227 -9.63 -15.93 -8.01
C TYR A 227 -11.08 -15.85 -8.48
N GLY A 228 -11.76 -14.80 -8.04
CA GLY A 228 -13.10 -14.46 -8.48
C GLY A 228 -13.38 -12.98 -8.30
N LEU A 229 -14.48 -12.55 -8.92
CA LEU A 229 -14.89 -11.15 -8.92
C LEU A 229 -16.30 -11.04 -8.34
N ASP A 230 -16.45 -10.28 -7.25
CA ASP A 230 -17.76 -9.94 -6.70
C ASP A 230 -18.33 -8.74 -7.46
N THR A 231 -19.27 -9.02 -8.36
CA THR A 231 -19.94 -8.03 -9.21
C THR A 231 -21.15 -7.37 -8.53
N SER A 232 -21.40 -7.66 -7.24
CA SER A 232 -22.47 -7.01 -6.50
C SER A 232 -22.16 -5.57 -6.08
N SER A 233 -20.90 -5.13 -6.23
CA SER A 233 -20.45 -3.75 -6.02
C SER A 233 -19.97 -3.10 -7.33
N THR A 234 -19.91 -1.78 -7.35
CA THR A 234 -19.34 -1.00 -8.47
C THR A 234 -18.27 -0.03 -7.92
N PRO A 235 -17.00 -0.17 -8.31
CA PRO A 235 -16.45 -1.26 -9.14
C PRO A 235 -16.55 -2.64 -8.46
N PRO A 236 -16.49 -3.75 -9.23
CA PRO A 236 -16.45 -5.09 -8.67
C PRO A 236 -15.24 -5.30 -7.75
N ILE A 237 -15.38 -6.18 -6.75
CA ILE A 237 -14.32 -6.47 -5.78
C ILE A 237 -13.62 -7.77 -6.16
N PRO A 238 -12.31 -7.75 -6.49
CA PRO A 238 -11.55 -8.97 -6.72
C PRO A 238 -11.30 -9.71 -5.40
N PHE A 239 -11.32 -11.03 -5.44
CA PHE A 239 -11.05 -11.86 -4.29
C PHE A 239 -10.27 -13.11 -4.65
N TYR A 240 -9.53 -13.63 -3.67
CA TYR A 240 -8.96 -14.97 -3.71
C TYR A 240 -9.72 -15.88 -2.74
N ALA A 241 -10.07 -17.11 -3.14
CA ALA A 241 -10.96 -17.95 -2.36
C ALA A 241 -10.40 -19.34 -2.05
N TYR A 242 -10.68 -19.80 -0.83
CA TYR A 242 -10.52 -21.20 -0.44
C TYR A 242 -11.86 -21.86 -0.15
N HIS A 243 -11.95 -23.15 -0.45
CA HIS A 243 -13.10 -23.99 -0.10
C HIS A 243 -12.79 -24.86 1.12
N TYR A 244 -13.73 -24.87 2.07
CA TYR A 244 -13.70 -25.68 3.28
C TYR A 244 -14.89 -26.64 3.24
N ALA A 245 -14.60 -27.93 3.16
CA ALA A 245 -15.60 -28.97 2.96
C ALA A 245 -15.71 -29.88 4.19
N ASN A 246 -16.61 -30.88 4.14
CA ASN A 246 -16.71 -31.93 5.16
C ASN A 246 -16.96 -31.38 6.58
N GLY A 247 -17.74 -30.31 6.70
CA GLY A 247 -18.22 -29.82 7.99
C GLY A 247 -19.24 -30.77 8.62
N GLN A 248 -19.77 -30.38 9.76
CA GLN A 248 -20.77 -31.17 10.46
C GLN A 248 -22.01 -31.41 9.59
N MET A 249 -22.57 -32.62 9.67
CA MET A 249 -23.76 -33.01 8.92
C MET A 249 -24.93 -32.07 9.20
N CYS A 250 -25.51 -31.54 8.13
CA CYS A 250 -26.70 -30.69 8.17
C CYS A 250 -27.94 -31.55 8.40
N ASP A 251 -28.80 -31.16 9.34
CA ASP A 251 -29.99 -31.95 9.66
C ASP A 251 -31.07 -31.84 8.60
N GLU A 252 -31.14 -30.69 7.93
CA GLU A 252 -32.12 -30.34 6.92
C GLU A 252 -31.79 -30.98 5.57
N THR A 253 -30.52 -30.91 5.15
CA THR A 253 -30.09 -31.37 3.82
C THR A 253 -29.48 -32.77 3.84
N LYS A 254 -29.13 -33.29 5.03
CA LYS A 254 -28.38 -34.54 5.21
C LYS A 254 -27.05 -34.57 4.45
N LYS A 255 -26.45 -33.40 4.22
CA LYS A 255 -25.13 -33.22 3.60
C LYS A 255 -24.17 -32.53 4.57
N PRO A 256 -22.85 -32.76 4.47
CA PRO A 256 -21.86 -31.99 5.22
C PRO A 256 -21.97 -30.50 4.91
N ARG A 257 -21.82 -29.66 5.93
CA ARG A 257 -21.68 -28.20 5.74
C ARG A 257 -20.41 -27.88 4.97
N GLU A 258 -20.47 -26.81 4.17
CA GLU A 258 -19.31 -26.31 3.43
C GLU A 258 -19.28 -24.78 3.43
N THR A 259 -18.08 -24.23 3.30
CA THR A 259 -17.83 -22.78 3.37
C THR A 259 -16.83 -22.36 2.30
N GLU A 260 -17.16 -21.30 1.57
CA GLU A 260 -16.20 -20.56 0.75
C GLU A 260 -15.71 -19.35 1.53
N VAL A 261 -14.39 -19.19 1.65
CA VAL A 261 -13.76 -18.05 2.31
C VAL A 261 -13.10 -17.19 1.25
N ARG A 262 -13.55 -15.94 1.11
CA ARG A 262 -13.05 -14.94 0.15
C ARG A 262 -12.16 -13.93 0.86
N PHE A 263 -10.92 -13.78 0.41
CA PHE A 263 -9.99 -12.75 0.87
C PHE A 263 -10.08 -11.56 -0.06
N GLU A 264 -10.42 -10.41 0.50
CA GLU A 264 -10.77 -9.20 -0.25
C GLU A 264 -9.96 -7.99 0.23
N PRO A 265 -9.57 -7.08 -0.67
CA PRO A 265 -8.98 -5.80 -0.30
C PRO A 265 -10.00 -4.93 0.44
N CYS A 266 -9.55 -4.20 1.46
CA CYS A 266 -10.45 -3.43 2.34
C CYS A 266 -9.75 -2.25 3.01
N GLY A 267 -10.34 -1.04 2.92
CA GLY A 267 -9.71 0.18 3.42
C GLY A 267 -9.94 0.51 4.90
N VAL A 268 -10.73 -0.30 5.62
CA VAL A 268 -11.27 0.08 6.95
C VAL A 268 -10.41 -0.42 8.12
N SER A 269 -9.56 -1.43 7.90
CA SER A 269 -8.79 -2.10 8.95
C SER A 269 -7.29 -2.06 8.68
N GLN A 270 -6.50 -2.12 9.76
CA GLN A 270 -5.04 -2.33 9.69
C GLN A 270 -4.65 -3.81 9.77
N LYS A 271 -5.61 -4.70 10.12
CA LYS A 271 -5.40 -6.14 10.31
C LYS A 271 -6.45 -6.96 9.59
N ALA A 272 -6.10 -8.18 9.21
CA ALA A 272 -7.06 -9.08 8.58
C ALA A 272 -8.20 -9.45 9.54
N MET A 273 -9.45 -9.41 9.07
CA MET A 273 -10.64 -9.69 9.89
C MET A 273 -11.80 -10.20 9.04
N ILE A 274 -12.69 -11.00 9.63
CA ILE A 274 -13.95 -11.38 8.98
C ILE A 274 -14.87 -10.16 8.94
N GLN A 275 -15.29 -9.76 7.73
CA GLN A 275 -16.25 -8.66 7.52
C GLN A 275 -17.69 -9.13 7.59
N SER A 276 -17.99 -10.26 6.94
CA SER A 276 -19.34 -10.79 6.91
C SER A 276 -19.36 -12.30 6.73
N VAL A 277 -20.45 -12.90 7.19
CA VAL A 277 -20.76 -14.32 7.02
C VAL A 277 -22.18 -14.41 6.49
N ARG A 278 -22.38 -15.11 5.37
CA ARG A 278 -23.68 -15.30 4.75
C ARG A 278 -23.93 -16.78 4.49
N GLU A 279 -25.12 -17.26 4.86
CA GLU A 279 -25.61 -18.56 4.43
C GLU A 279 -26.34 -18.38 3.08
N VAL A 280 -25.61 -18.61 1.99
CA VAL A 280 -26.11 -18.35 0.62
C VAL A 280 -27.10 -19.43 0.16
N SER A 281 -27.03 -20.61 0.76
CA SER A 281 -28.04 -21.66 0.66
C SER A 281 -27.95 -22.55 1.91
N LEU A 282 -28.97 -23.36 2.18
CA LEU A 282 -29.03 -24.18 3.39
C LEU A 282 -27.72 -24.96 3.61
N CYS A 283 -27.06 -24.69 4.74
CA CYS A 283 -25.80 -25.29 5.16
C CYS A 283 -24.59 -25.02 4.25
N LYS A 284 -24.66 -23.99 3.40
CA LYS A 284 -23.52 -23.48 2.61
C LYS A 284 -23.26 -22.01 2.91
N TYR A 285 -22.02 -21.70 3.25
CA TYR A 285 -21.64 -20.39 3.75
C TYR A 285 -20.64 -19.71 2.83
N VAL A 286 -20.71 -18.38 2.75
CA VAL A 286 -19.67 -17.52 2.18
C VAL A 286 -19.20 -16.58 3.29
N ILE A 287 -17.90 -16.59 3.56
CA ILE A 287 -17.25 -15.71 4.53
C ILE A 287 -16.37 -14.73 3.78
N HIS A 288 -16.62 -13.44 3.97
CA HIS A 288 -15.78 -12.38 3.43
C HIS A 288 -14.75 -11.97 4.48
N VAL A 289 -13.47 -12.11 4.16
CA VAL A 289 -12.34 -11.77 5.02
C VAL A 289 -11.59 -10.60 4.40
N CYS A 290 -11.59 -9.49 5.11
CA CYS A 290 -10.84 -8.30 4.78
C CYS A 290 -9.36 -8.56 5.02
N VAL A 291 -8.53 -8.37 4.00
CA VAL A 291 -7.07 -8.39 4.08
C VAL A 291 -6.55 -7.05 3.52
N PRO A 292 -6.25 -6.06 4.37
CA PRO A 292 -5.91 -4.70 3.92
C PRO A 292 -4.73 -4.61 2.96
N ALA A 293 -3.76 -5.51 3.11
CA ALA A 293 -2.56 -5.57 2.29
C ALA A 293 -2.79 -6.12 0.87
N LEU A 294 -3.98 -6.63 0.55
CA LEU A 294 -4.35 -6.99 -0.83
C LEU A 294 -4.78 -5.77 -1.67
N ILE A 295 -4.91 -4.57 -1.09
CA ILE A 295 -5.24 -3.36 -1.84
C ILE A 295 -4.09 -3.04 -2.80
N LYS A 296 -4.34 -3.18 -4.11
CA LYS A 296 -3.41 -2.69 -5.13
C LYS A 296 -3.32 -1.18 -5.04
N LYS A 297 -2.16 -0.67 -4.60
CA LYS A 297 -1.92 0.77 -4.56
C LYS A 297 -1.89 1.26 -6.00
N ALA A 298 -2.60 2.36 -6.29
CA ALA A 298 -2.61 3.01 -7.61
C ALA A 298 -1.22 3.51 -8.10
N SER A 299 -0.16 3.25 -7.33
CA SER A 299 1.23 3.58 -7.61
C SER A 299 1.90 2.60 -8.59
N GLU A 300 1.39 1.38 -8.78
CA GLU A 300 2.10 0.33 -9.54
C GLU A 300 1.58 0.06 -10.96
N THR A 301 0.51 0.71 -11.42
CA THR A 301 -0.08 0.43 -12.76
C THR A 301 -0.26 1.63 -13.67
N ARG A 302 0.14 2.84 -13.28
CA ARG A 302 0.00 4.01 -14.14
C ARG A 302 1.33 4.33 -14.80
N ASN A 303 1.39 4.22 -16.13
CA ASN A 303 2.51 4.66 -16.95
C ASN A 303 2.66 6.19 -16.87
N GLY A 304 3.27 6.66 -15.79
CA GLY A 304 3.32 8.08 -15.46
C GLY A 304 4.43 8.46 -14.51
N PHE A 305 4.44 9.73 -14.16
CA PHE A 305 5.39 10.35 -13.24
C PHE A 305 4.77 11.54 -12.53
N TYR A 306 5.35 11.93 -11.41
CA TYR A 306 4.87 13.02 -10.58
C TYR A 306 5.69 14.28 -10.83
N ALA A 307 5.04 15.35 -11.26
CA ALA A 307 5.57 16.70 -11.35
C ALA A 307 5.22 17.47 -10.05
N VAL A 308 6.14 17.47 -9.10
CA VAL A 308 5.98 18.08 -7.77
C VAL A 308 6.53 19.50 -7.79
N LYS A 309 5.79 20.46 -7.25
CA LYS A 309 6.24 21.85 -7.15
C LYS A 309 7.40 21.95 -6.16
N ALA A 310 8.50 22.57 -6.57
CA ALA A 310 9.70 22.72 -5.74
C ALA A 310 9.45 23.53 -4.46
N ASP A 311 8.49 24.45 -4.47
CA ASP A 311 8.07 25.22 -3.30
C ASP A 311 7.12 24.46 -2.36
N ALA A 312 6.53 23.35 -2.79
CA ALA A 312 5.66 22.50 -1.97
C ALA A 312 6.43 21.50 -1.10
N VAL A 313 7.71 21.25 -1.42
CA VAL A 313 8.57 20.30 -0.70
C VAL A 313 9.85 20.93 -0.17
N ILE A 314 10.49 20.24 0.77
CA ILE A 314 11.82 20.53 1.30
C ILE A 314 12.63 19.24 1.23
N ALA A 315 13.83 19.30 0.65
CA ALA A 315 14.76 18.18 0.63
C ALA A 315 15.51 18.09 1.97
N SER A 316 15.71 16.88 2.49
CA SER A 316 16.48 16.63 3.71
C SER A 316 17.96 17.02 3.61
N ALA A 317 18.45 17.18 2.38
CA ALA A 317 19.81 17.65 2.10
C ALA A 317 19.89 19.18 1.86
N ASP A 318 18.81 19.94 2.03
CA ASP A 318 18.86 21.41 1.96
C ASP A 318 19.67 21.95 3.14
N ARG A 319 20.82 22.57 2.83
CA ARG A 319 21.74 23.11 3.85
C ARG A 319 21.10 24.15 4.75
N ARG A 320 20.21 25.01 4.25
CA ARG A 320 19.57 26.05 5.07
C ARG A 320 18.59 25.43 6.05
N PHE A 321 17.88 24.38 5.63
CA PHE A 321 17.02 23.61 6.53
C PHE A 321 17.83 22.92 7.62
N ASN A 322 18.95 22.27 7.26
CA ASN A 322 19.86 21.66 8.24
C ASN A 322 20.48 22.69 9.19
N GLU A 323 20.88 23.86 8.70
CA GLU A 323 21.36 24.97 9.53
C GLU A 323 20.30 25.45 10.53
N LEU A 324 19.02 25.53 10.12
CA LEU A 324 17.92 25.88 11.01
C LEU A 324 17.64 24.79 12.06
N LEU A 325 17.67 23.51 11.68
CA LEU A 325 17.48 22.40 12.62
C LEU A 325 18.65 22.26 13.60
N ASN A 326 19.87 22.60 13.18
CA ASN A 326 21.07 22.53 14.00
C ASN A 326 21.32 23.80 14.83
N ARG A 327 20.48 24.84 14.69
CA ARG A 327 20.50 26.01 15.58
C ARG A 327 19.83 25.64 16.90
N ASP A 328 20.64 25.26 17.88
CA ASP A 328 20.20 25.14 19.27
C ASP A 328 19.84 26.51 19.83
N PHE A 329 18.57 26.70 20.19
CA PHE A 329 18.05 27.91 20.86
C PHE A 329 18.80 28.22 22.19
N PHE A 330 19.45 27.21 22.78
CA PHE A 330 20.18 27.31 24.05
C PHE A 330 21.68 27.62 23.91
N GLN A 331 22.25 27.67 22.70
CA GLN A 331 23.67 28.03 22.54
C GLN A 331 23.93 29.55 22.53
N GLU A 332 22.91 30.38 22.32
CA GLU A 332 23.07 31.85 22.32
C GLU A 332 22.98 32.49 23.72
N GLU A 333 22.42 31.82 24.73
CA GLU A 333 22.34 32.37 26.11
C GLU A 333 23.62 32.18 26.94
N LEU A 334 24.57 31.34 26.51
CA LEU A 334 25.81 31.08 27.27
C LEU A 334 26.92 32.13 27.05
N PHE A 335 26.70 33.15 26.22
CA PHE A 335 27.68 34.22 25.98
C PHE A 335 27.34 35.58 26.62
N LEU A 336 26.21 35.71 27.34
CA LEU A 336 25.80 36.98 27.96
C LEU A 336 26.05 37.08 29.48
N TYR A 337 26.64 36.07 30.11
CA TYR A 337 27.09 36.13 31.51
C TYR A 337 28.57 35.72 31.63
N SER A 338 29.45 36.49 31.01
CA SER A 338 30.88 36.45 31.33
C SER A 338 31.56 37.82 31.13
N VAL A 339 31.20 38.80 31.96
CA VAL A 339 32.11 39.84 32.50
C VAL A 339 31.62 40.27 33.88
#